data_AF-A0A967GY31-F1
#
_entry.id   AF-A0A967GY31-F1
#
_cell.length_a   1.000
_cell.length_b   1.000
_cell.length_c   1.000
_cell.angle_alpha   90.00
_cell.angle_beta   90.00
_cell.angle_gamma   90.00
#
_symmetry.space_group_name_H-M   'P 1'
#
loop_
_entity.id
_entity.type
_entity.pdbx_description
1 polymer ?
#
loop_
_entity_poly.entity_id
_entity_poly.type
_entity_poly.pdbx_seq_one_letter_code
_entity_poly.pdbx_strand_id
1 'polypeptide(L)'
;IDGIILHLHAAPGKKRMLTADDPTSALIVELYDPQKLQARIDVPLSEAAGLRVGQPVRLSTDLLPDARFNGEVTRIVGEADLQRNTL
;
A
#
# COMPACT_ATOMS: atom_id res chain seq x y z
N ILE A 1 1.98 18.47 6.43
CA ILE A 1 1.72 17.06 6.82
C ILE A 1 3.05 16.52 7.32
N ASP A 2 3.04 15.76 8.40
CA ASP A 2 4.24 15.06 8.86
C ASP A 2 4.31 13.68 8.18
N GLY A 3 5.52 13.19 7.93
CA GLY A 3 5.71 11.93 7.23
C GLY A 3 7.18 11.62 6.94
N ILE A 4 7.41 10.49 6.31
CA ILE A 4 8.73 10.00 5.93
C ILE A 4 8.87 10.14 4.41
N ILE A 5 10.00 10.67 3.95
CA ILE A 5 10.30 10.78 2.51
C ILE A 5 10.56 9.37 1.97
N LEU A 6 9.73 8.92 1.01
CA LEU A 6 9.99 7.71 0.23
C LEU A 6 10.88 8.01 -0.96
N HIS A 7 10.53 9.05 -1.72
CA HIS A 7 11.29 9.50 -2.89
C HIS A 7 11.41 11.03 -2.89
N LEU A 8 12.64 11.51 -3.10
CA LEU A 8 12.93 12.90 -3.40
C LEU A 8 13.23 13.02 -4.90
N HIS A 9 12.34 13.69 -5.62
CA HIS A 9 12.42 13.84 -7.08
C HIS A 9 13.10 15.14 -7.51
N ALA A 10 13.11 16.13 -6.62
CA ALA A 10 13.77 17.41 -6.84
C ALA A 10 15.27 17.34 -6.54
N ALA A 11 16.04 18.05 -7.34
CA ALA A 11 17.46 18.30 -7.11
C ALA A 11 17.78 19.73 -7.57
N PRO A 12 18.81 20.39 -6.99
CA PRO A 12 19.24 21.70 -7.47
C PRO A 12 19.48 21.72 -8.98
N GLY A 13 18.92 22.71 -9.68
CA GLY A 13 19.03 22.85 -11.14
C GLY A 13 18.11 21.94 -11.96
N LYS A 14 17.38 21.00 -11.34
CA LYS A 14 16.45 20.11 -12.05
C LYS A 14 15.16 20.86 -12.37
N LYS A 15 14.85 21.03 -13.65
CA LYS A 15 13.62 21.67 -14.13
C LYS A 15 12.39 20.88 -13.66
N ARG A 16 11.40 21.59 -13.13
CA ARG A 16 10.09 21.07 -12.73
C ARG A 16 9.01 21.73 -13.57
N MET A 17 8.12 20.94 -14.16
CA MET A 17 7.11 21.46 -15.07
C MET A 17 5.80 20.70 -14.94
N LEU A 18 4.70 21.45 -14.84
CA LEU A 18 3.36 20.88 -14.95
C LEU A 18 3.08 20.50 -16.41
N THR A 19 2.34 19.41 -16.63
CA THR A 19 1.94 18.99 -17.99
C THR A 19 3.14 18.65 -18.89
N ALA A 20 4.16 18.01 -18.33
CA ALA A 20 5.26 17.42 -19.10
C ALA A 20 4.96 15.94 -19.41
N ASP A 21 5.72 15.36 -20.34
CA ASP A 21 5.58 13.95 -20.72
C ASP A 21 5.97 12.99 -19.58
N ASP A 22 6.91 13.41 -18.73
CA ASP A 22 7.27 12.68 -17.51
C ASP A 22 6.21 12.95 -16.42
N PRO A 23 5.45 11.93 -15.98
CA PRO A 23 4.43 12.09 -14.95
C PRO A 23 5.00 12.57 -13.61
N THR A 24 6.30 12.34 -13.38
CA THR A 24 7.01 12.79 -12.18
C THR A 24 7.70 14.14 -12.36
N SER A 25 7.46 14.88 -13.45
CA SER A 25 8.14 16.15 -13.73
C SER A 25 7.77 17.30 -12.79
N ALA A 26 6.60 17.24 -12.15
CA ALA A 26 6.16 18.23 -11.16
C ALA A 26 6.23 17.75 -9.70
N LEU A 27 6.18 16.43 -9.45
CA LEU A 27 6.25 15.79 -8.12
C LEU A 27 7.53 16.10 -7.33
N ILE A 28 7.52 16.93 -6.29
CA ILE A 28 8.77 17.23 -5.55
C ILE A 28 9.22 16.07 -4.66
N VAL A 29 8.26 15.47 -3.94
CA VAL A 29 8.50 14.45 -2.94
C VAL A 29 7.29 13.52 -2.86
N GLU A 30 7.56 12.25 -2.60
CA GLU A 30 6.55 11.28 -2.16
C GLU A 30 6.71 11.06 -0.66
N LEU A 31 5.64 11.27 0.11
CA LEU A 31 5.63 11.15 1.56
C LEU A 31 4.79 9.96 1.99
N TYR A 32 5.34 9.18 2.91
CA TYR A 32 4.66 8.11 3.62
C TYR A 32 4.21 8.59 5.00
N ASP A 33 2.93 8.37 5.32
CA ASP A 33 2.38 8.59 6.66
C ASP A 33 2.44 7.27 7.46
N PRO A 34 3.33 7.15 8.45
CA PRO A 34 3.47 5.92 9.23
C PRO A 34 2.26 5.61 10.11
N GLN A 35 1.35 6.56 10.33
CA GLN A 35 0.11 6.32 11.07
C GLN A 35 -0.96 5.64 10.21
N LYS A 36 -0.74 5.54 8.89
CA LYS A 36 -1.68 4.95 7.93
C LYS A 36 -0.99 3.85 7.13
N LEU A 37 -0.97 2.65 7.69
CA LEU A 37 -0.46 1.47 7.03
C LEU A 37 -1.59 0.74 6.29
N GLN A 38 -1.34 0.37 5.03
CA GLN A 38 -2.16 -0.58 4.29
C GLN A 38 -1.31 -1.82 4.02
N ALA A 39 -1.88 -2.99 4.29
CA ALA A 39 -1.26 -4.27 3.98
C ALA A 39 -2.06 -4.97 2.88
N ARG A 40 -1.36 -5.54 1.90
CA ARG A 40 -1.94 -6.45 0.90
C ARG A 40 -1.66 -7.87 1.34
N ILE A 41 -2.71 -8.65 1.51
CA ILE A 41 -2.65 -10.04 1.96
C ILE A 41 -3.28 -10.89 0.86
N ASP A 42 -2.52 -11.85 0.35
CA ASP A 42 -3.02 -12.82 -0.62
C ASP A 42 -3.79 -13.91 0.13
N VAL A 43 -5.04 -14.17 -0.26
CA VAL A 43 -5.90 -15.18 0.38
C VAL A 43 -6.21 -16.29 -0.61
N PRO A 44 -6.11 -17.59 -0.21
CA PRO A 44 -6.50 -18.69 -1.07
C PRO A 44 -7.94 -18.56 -1.57
N LEU A 45 -8.18 -18.89 -2.85
CA LEU A 45 -9.51 -18.75 -3.45
C LEU A 45 -10.61 -19.54 -2.70
N SER A 46 -10.26 -20.68 -2.10
CA SER A 46 -11.16 -21.49 -1.26
C SER A 46 -11.66 -20.76 -0.02
N GLU A 47 -10.89 -19.81 0.50
CA GLU A 47 -11.22 -19.03 1.70
C GLU A 47 -11.82 -17.67 1.35
N ALA A 48 -11.65 -17.21 0.11
CA ALA A 48 -12.09 -15.90 -0.35
C ALA A 48 -13.60 -15.69 -0.24
N ALA A 49 -14.41 -16.75 -0.37
CA ALA A 49 -15.87 -16.67 -0.21
C ALA A 49 -16.30 -16.17 1.18
N GLY A 50 -15.44 -16.32 2.19
CA GLY A 50 -15.68 -15.84 3.55
C GLY A 50 -15.35 -14.36 3.78
N LEU A 51 -14.63 -13.71 2.86
CA LEU A 51 -14.14 -12.35 3.05
C LEU A 51 -15.21 -11.28 2.79
N ARG A 52 -15.22 -10.25 3.63
CA ARG A 52 -16.13 -9.10 3.48
C ARG A 52 -15.41 -7.79 3.77
N VAL A 53 -15.73 -6.74 3.03
CA VAL A 53 -15.26 -5.38 3.37
C VAL A 53 -15.83 -4.97 4.73
N GLY A 54 -15.02 -4.31 5.56
CA GLY A 54 -15.31 -3.97 6.96
C GLY A 54 -15.12 -5.14 7.94
N GLN A 55 -14.70 -6.32 7.47
CA GLN A 55 -14.39 -7.44 8.36
C GLN A 55 -13.17 -7.08 9.24
N PRO A 56 -13.27 -7.22 10.57
CA PRO A 56 -12.14 -6.97 11.46
C PRO A 56 -11.05 -8.02 11.25
N VAL A 57 -9.80 -7.58 11.24
CA VAL A 57 -8.62 -8.44 11.08
C VAL A 57 -7.57 -8.14 12.14
N ARG A 58 -6.78 -9.15 12.46
CA ARG A 58 -5.59 -9.01 13.28
C ARG A 58 -4.39 -9.49 12.48
N LEU A 59 -3.37 -8.66 12.41
CA LEU A 59 -2.11 -8.93 11.70
C LEU A 59 -0.99 -9.09 12.71
N SER A 60 -0.11 -10.05 12.44
CA SER A 60 1.16 -10.27 13.12
C SER A 60 2.25 -10.43 12.08
N THR A 61 3.49 -10.13 12.44
CA THR A 61 4.65 -10.28 11.55
C THR A 61 5.84 -10.78 12.34
N ASP A 62 6.62 -11.65 11.73
CA ASP A 62 7.83 -12.21 12.35
C ASP A 62 8.92 -11.16 12.60
N LEU A 63 8.88 -10.04 11.85
CA LEU A 63 9.81 -8.92 12.03
C LEU A 63 9.56 -8.15 13.33
N LEU A 64 8.33 -8.21 13.85
CA LEU A 64 7.91 -7.54 15.07
C LEU A 64 7.07 -8.51 15.91
N PRO A 65 7.71 -9.51 16.55
CA PRO A 65 7.01 -10.60 17.23
C PRO A 65 6.05 -10.12 18.34
N ASP A 66 6.41 -9.01 18.99
CA ASP A 66 5.63 -8.43 20.09
C ASP A 66 4.52 -7.49 19.60
N ALA A 67 4.50 -7.16 18.30
CA ALA A 67 3.52 -6.25 17.73
C ALA A 67 2.31 -7.01 17.18
N ARG A 68 1.11 -6.51 17.51
CA ARG A 68 -0.16 -6.94 16.92
C ARG A 68 -0.86 -5.72 16.36
N PHE A 69 -1.22 -5.80 15.09
CA PHE A 69 -1.96 -4.74 14.41
C PHE A 69 -3.41 -5.16 14.28
N ASN A 70 -4.34 -4.29 14.68
CA ASN A 70 -5.75 -4.49 14.42
C ASN A 70 -6.15 -3.60 13.23
N GLY A 71 -7.02 -4.10 12.37
CA GLY A 71 -7.51 -3.35 11.22
C GLY A 71 -8.81 -3.93 10.70
N GLU A 72 -9.19 -3.50 9.50
CA GLU A 72 -10.34 -4.02 8.78
C GLU A 72 -10.02 -4.23 7.30
N VAL A 73 -10.76 -5.13 6.66
CA VAL A 73 -10.68 -5.32 5.21
C VAL A 73 -11.27 -4.09 4.52
N THR A 74 -10.42 -3.27 3.88
CA THR A 74 -10.85 -2.04 3.19
C THR A 74 -11.27 -2.31 1.75
N ARG A 75 -10.63 -3.27 1.08
CA ARG A 75 -10.90 -3.63 -0.31
C ARG A 75 -10.52 -5.08 -0.57
N ILE A 76 -11.35 -5.77 -1.36
CA ILE A 76 -11.02 -7.06 -1.96
C ILE A 76 -10.77 -6.79 -3.44
N VAL A 77 -9.54 -7.04 -3.91
CA VAL A 77 -9.17 -6.81 -5.31
C VAL A 77 -9.36 -8.12 -6.05
N GLY A 78 -10.26 -8.14 -7.04
CA GLY A 78 -10.61 -9.33 -7.79
C GLY A 78 -10.10 -9.28 -9.22
N GLU A 79 -8.81 -9.53 -9.41
CA GLU A 79 -8.36 -10.30 -10.58
C GLU A 79 -7.63 -11.49 -9.97
N ALA A 80 -8.27 -12.65 -9.96
CA ALA A 80 -7.59 -13.88 -9.55
C ALA A 80 -6.34 -14.00 -10.41
N ASP A 81 -5.15 -13.96 -9.79
CA ASP A 81 -3.95 -14.42 -10.47
C ASP A 81 -4.08 -15.95 -10.56
N LEU A 82 -4.68 -16.40 -11.67
CA LEU A 82 -4.91 -17.82 -11.95
C LEU A 82 -3.61 -18.64 -11.94
N GLN A 83 -2.43 -18.00 -12.01
CA GLN A 83 -1.15 -18.68 -11.86
C GLN A 83 -0.76 -18.92 -10.40
N ARG A 84 -1.33 -18.17 -9.44
CA ARG A 84 -1.00 -18.25 -8.01
C ARG A 84 -2.12 -18.79 -7.10
N ASN A 85 -3.34 -18.96 -7.61
CA ASN A 85 -4.50 -19.46 -6.84
C ASN A 85 -4.86 -18.61 -5.59
N THR A 86 -4.54 -17.31 -5.62
CA THR A 86 -4.86 -16.36 -4.54
C THR A 86 -5.57 -15.12 -5.08
N LEU A 87 -6.34 -14.46 -4.20
CA LEU A 87 -6.96 -13.14 -4.40
C LEU A 87 -6.30 -12.10 -3.50
#